data_AF-A0A429AGV9-F1
#
_entry.id   AF-A0A429AGV9-F1
#
_cell.length_a   1.000
_cell.length_b   1.000
_cell.length_c   1.000
_cell.angle_alpha   90.00
_cell.angle_beta   90.00
_cell.angle_gamma   90.00
#
_symmetry.space_group_name_H-M   'P 1'
#
loop_
_entity.id
_entity.type
_entity.pdbx_description
1 polymer ?
#
loop_
_entity_poly.entity_id
_entity_poly.type
_entity_poly.pdbx_seq_one_letter_code
_entity_poly.pdbx_strand_id
1 'polypeptide(L)'
;MFGEATFSGDALFDGASGLEMRALCKVPDGSTVVSAERTIQISPPHNEQDRQAGDLLIGSQQGTLLALLGSDAPQLSDGNAALDRLIATHPDHPLAVYALMVKGTNAGRHFQTLGKNGLSVRPADTATSIEQLGAVVETTLDPGTDAGVDNITLNETMRSLARAHARAHDLKQADAVLDQMVETFREKHVPPPVLATIAEQAETTRTQLHDQA
;
A
#
# COMPACT_ATOMS: atom_id res chain seq x y z
N MET A 1 18.36 -17.35 -6.43
CA MET A 1 18.94 -16.84 -7.69
C MET A 1 17.89 -15.91 -8.27
N PHE A 2 18.06 -14.60 -8.10
CA PHE A 2 17.05 -13.60 -8.47
C PHE A 2 17.27 -13.22 -9.94
N GLY A 3 16.28 -13.51 -10.79
CA GLY A 3 16.28 -13.11 -12.20
C GLY A 3 15.77 -11.68 -12.32
N GLU A 4 16.58 -10.83 -12.96
CA GLU A 4 16.20 -9.46 -13.28
C GLU A 4 15.30 -9.48 -14.52
N ALA A 5 14.02 -9.12 -14.36
CA ALA A 5 13.07 -8.97 -15.44
C ALA A 5 13.10 -7.52 -15.92
N THR A 6 13.61 -7.28 -17.14
CA THR A 6 13.56 -5.96 -17.76
C THR A 6 12.29 -5.85 -18.61
N PHE A 7 11.44 -4.87 -18.31
CA PHE A 7 10.22 -4.58 -19.05
C PHE A 7 10.48 -3.40 -20.01
N SER A 8 10.07 -3.52 -21.26
CA SER A 8 10.05 -2.43 -22.24
C SER A 8 8.67 -2.42 -22.88
N GLY A 9 7.96 -1.30 -22.78
CA GLY A 9 6.63 -1.13 -23.37
C GLY A 9 6.32 0.34 -23.59
N ASP A 10 6.10 0.72 -24.86
CA ASP A 10 5.45 1.96 -25.23
C ASP A 10 3.93 1.73 -25.19
N ALA A 11 3.24 2.37 -24.25
CA ALA A 11 1.79 2.25 -24.09
C ALA A 11 1.09 3.54 -24.57
N LEU A 12 0.45 3.48 -25.73
CA LEU A 12 -0.57 4.44 -26.16
C LEU A 12 -1.94 3.80 -25.89
N PHE A 13 -2.72 4.40 -24.99
CA PHE A 13 -4.01 3.90 -24.56
C PHE A 13 -5.13 4.39 -25.51
N ASP A 14 -5.55 3.53 -26.43
CA ASP A 14 -6.80 3.71 -27.20
C ASP A 14 -7.57 2.38 -27.22
N GLY A 15 -8.67 2.31 -26.45
CA GLY A 15 -9.83 1.42 -26.62
C GLY A 15 -9.68 -0.10 -26.41
N ALA A 16 -8.57 -0.72 -26.77
CA ALA A 16 -8.32 -2.16 -26.61
C ALA A 16 -6.82 -2.44 -26.68
N SER A 17 -6.09 -2.16 -25.61
CA SER A 17 -4.63 -2.34 -25.58
C SER A 17 -4.25 -3.67 -24.94
N GLY A 18 -3.85 -4.64 -25.75
CA GLY A 18 -3.14 -5.82 -25.28
C GLY A 18 -1.68 -5.49 -24.99
N LEU A 19 -1.13 -5.97 -23.88
CA LEU A 19 0.30 -5.94 -23.60
C LEU A 19 0.93 -7.28 -23.98
N GLU A 20 1.94 -7.25 -24.84
CA GLU A 20 2.75 -8.43 -25.14
C GLU A 20 3.89 -8.53 -24.14
N MET A 21 4.00 -9.68 -23.48
CA MET A 21 5.00 -9.93 -22.46
C MET A 21 5.80 -11.18 -22.80
N ARG A 22 7.10 -11.11 -22.51
CA ARG A 22 8.05 -12.21 -22.67
C ARG A 22 8.99 -12.23 -21.48
N ALA A 23 9.12 -13.39 -20.84
CA ALA A 23 10.06 -13.56 -19.75
C ALA A 23 11.46 -13.87 -20.31
N LEU A 24 12.46 -13.23 -19.71
CA LEU A 24 13.87 -13.43 -20.01
C LEU A 24 14.54 -13.98 -18.76
N CYS A 25 15.22 -15.12 -18.88
CA CYS A 25 16.01 -15.70 -17.81
C CYS A 25 17.46 -15.86 -18.27
N LYS A 26 18.40 -15.26 -17.52
CA LYS A 26 19.83 -15.50 -17.72
C LYS A 26 20.25 -16.75 -16.95
N VAL A 27 20.84 -17.69 -17.66
CA VAL A 27 21.35 -18.96 -17.11
C VAL A 27 22.83 -18.79 -16.72
N PRO A 28 23.36 -19.50 -15.71
CA PRO A 28 24.75 -19.35 -15.26
C PRO A 28 25.82 -19.59 -16.33
N ASP A 29 25.49 -20.27 -17.42
CA ASP A 29 26.38 -20.51 -18.57
C ASP A 29 26.46 -19.31 -19.54
N GLY A 30 25.76 -18.21 -19.24
CA GLY A 30 25.72 -17.00 -20.06
C GLY A 30 24.66 -17.02 -21.15
N SER A 31 23.93 -18.13 -21.33
CA SER A 31 22.81 -18.19 -22.27
C SER A 31 21.56 -17.46 -21.71
N THR A 32 20.69 -17.02 -22.62
CA THR A 32 19.39 -16.42 -22.27
C THR A 32 18.28 -17.34 -22.74
N VAL A 33 17.46 -17.81 -21.80
CA VAL A 33 16.23 -18.54 -22.09
C VAL A 33 15.08 -17.55 -22.18
N VAL A 34 14.29 -17.65 -23.24
CA VAL A 34 13.19 -16.74 -23.52
C VAL A 34 11.88 -17.53 -23.51
N SER A 35 10.86 -17.03 -22.81
CA SER A 35 9.54 -17.67 -22.81
C SER A 35 8.81 -17.48 -24.14
N ALA A 36 7.75 -18.26 -24.35
CA ALA A 36 6.73 -17.90 -25.33
C ALA A 36 6.10 -16.56 -24.97
N GLU A 37 5.68 -15.82 -26.00
CA GLU A 37 4.93 -14.58 -25.86
C GLU A 37 3.57 -14.84 -25.21
N ARG A 38 3.18 -13.91 -24.35
CA ARG A 38 1.87 -13.90 -23.69
C ARG A 38 1.26 -12.53 -23.86
N THR A 39 0.04 -12.50 -24.38
CA THR A 39 -0.74 -11.28 -24.48
C THR A 39 -1.61 -11.14 -23.24
N ILE A 40 -1.47 -10.05 -22.52
CA ILE A 40 -2.38 -9.63 -21.46
C ILE A 40 -3.40 -8.68 -22.09
N GLN A 41 -4.68 -9.03 -22.01
CA GLN A 41 -5.76 -8.14 -22.45
C GLN A 41 -6.12 -7.19 -21.32
N ILE A 42 -6.08 -5.89 -21.58
CA ILE A 42 -6.54 -4.87 -20.64
C ILE A 42 -7.94 -4.43 -21.07
N SER A 43 -8.93 -4.71 -20.24
CA SER A 43 -10.29 -4.22 -20.44
C SER A 43 -10.37 -2.72 -20.16
N PRO A 44 -11.18 -1.96 -20.91
CA PRO A 44 -11.45 -0.56 -20.56
C PRO A 44 -12.16 -0.46 -19.19
N PRO A 45 -12.08 0.70 -18.52
CA PRO A 45 -12.81 0.95 -17.28
C PRO A 45 -14.32 0.69 -17.48
N HIS A 46 -15.00 0.15 -16.45
CA HIS A 46 -16.41 -0.22 -16.59
C HIS A 46 -17.33 1.00 -16.71
N ASN A 47 -16.95 2.11 -16.09
CA ASN A 47 -17.69 3.37 -16.13
C ASN A 47 -16.75 4.59 -16.03
N GLU A 48 -17.32 5.78 -16.16
CA GLU A 48 -16.59 7.04 -16.12
C GLU A 48 -15.97 7.36 -14.74
N GLN A 49 -16.60 6.94 -13.63
CA GLN A 49 -16.02 7.09 -12.30
C GLN A 49 -14.77 6.21 -12.13
N ASP A 50 -14.81 4.98 -12.62
CA ASP A 50 -13.66 4.06 -12.61
C ASP A 50 -12.49 4.65 -13.42
N ARG A 51 -12.79 5.24 -14.58
CA ARG A 51 -11.79 5.91 -15.42
C ARG A 51 -11.17 7.09 -14.68
N GLN A 52 -11.98 7.98 -14.11
CA GLN A 52 -11.51 9.15 -13.37
C GLN A 52 -10.67 8.76 -12.16
N ALA A 53 -11.09 7.75 -11.39
CA ALA A 53 -10.34 7.24 -10.25
C ALA A 53 -9.02 6.58 -10.69
N GLY A 54 -9.04 5.79 -11.77
CA GLY A 54 -7.86 5.14 -12.34
C GLY A 54 -6.83 6.14 -12.86
N ASP A 55 -7.28 7.19 -13.55
CA ASP A 55 -6.42 8.26 -14.09
C ASP A 55 -5.61 8.96 -12.97
N LEU A 56 -6.17 9.05 -11.75
CA LEU A 56 -5.47 9.62 -10.59
C LEU A 56 -4.36 8.71 -10.04
N LEU A 57 -4.37 7.40 -10.33
CA LEU A 57 -3.38 6.42 -9.87
C LEU A 57 -2.32 6.03 -10.92
N ILE A 58 -2.55 6.30 -12.21
CA ILE A 58 -1.66 5.90 -13.31
C ILE A 58 -0.65 7.02 -13.70
N GLY A 59 -0.57 8.09 -12.90
CA GLY A 59 0.42 9.15 -13.12
C GLY A 59 1.87 8.73 -12.85
N SER A 60 2.80 9.60 -13.23
CA SER A 60 4.26 9.33 -13.19
C SER A 60 4.86 9.23 -11.77
N GLN A 61 4.15 9.68 -10.73
CA GLN A 61 4.65 9.74 -9.35
C GLN A 61 3.95 8.73 -8.42
N GLN A 62 2.76 8.27 -8.78
CA GLN A 62 1.87 7.46 -7.95
C GLN A 62 2.46 6.08 -7.68
N GLY A 63 3.05 5.44 -8.69
CA GLY A 63 3.76 4.18 -8.51
C GLY A 63 4.91 4.31 -7.50
N THR A 64 5.64 5.43 -7.51
CA THR A 64 6.69 5.70 -6.51
C THR A 64 6.10 5.91 -5.12
N LEU A 65 5.00 6.67 -4.99
CA LEU A 65 4.33 6.87 -3.71
C LEU A 65 3.80 5.55 -3.13
N LEU A 66 3.20 4.68 -3.95
CA LEU A 66 2.76 3.35 -3.56
C LEU A 66 3.94 2.49 -3.08
N ALA A 67 5.04 2.47 -3.84
CA ALA A 67 6.23 1.68 -3.50
C ALA A 67 6.90 2.14 -2.19
N LEU A 68 6.88 3.44 -1.89
CA LEU A 68 7.45 4.01 -0.66
C LEU A 68 6.47 4.00 0.52
N LEU A 69 5.20 3.66 0.28
CA LEU A 69 4.09 3.85 1.20
C LEU A 69 3.99 5.33 1.66
N GLY A 70 4.17 6.23 0.69
CA GLY A 70 4.06 7.68 0.76
C GLY A 70 5.37 8.40 1.02
N SER A 71 5.39 9.71 0.74
CA SER A 71 6.58 10.57 0.86
C SER A 71 6.19 12.04 0.79
N ASP A 72 6.86 12.89 1.59
CA ASP A 72 6.70 14.35 1.51
C ASP A 72 7.79 15.01 0.64
N ALA A 73 8.50 14.22 -0.18
CA ALA A 73 9.51 14.76 -1.09
C ALA A 73 8.86 15.76 -2.06
N PRO A 74 9.42 16.98 -2.25
CA PRO A 74 8.83 17.99 -3.11
C PRO A 74 8.62 17.52 -4.56
N GLN A 75 9.50 16.66 -5.08
CA GLN A 75 9.34 16.09 -6.43
C GLN A 75 8.18 15.09 -6.58
N LEU A 76 7.47 14.74 -5.49
CA LEU A 76 6.31 13.86 -5.48
C LEU A 76 5.01 14.60 -5.10
N SER A 77 5.01 15.94 -5.15
CA SER A 77 3.85 16.75 -4.74
C SER A 77 2.61 16.50 -5.60
N ASP A 78 2.78 16.28 -6.90
CA ASP A 78 1.65 16.11 -7.83
C ASP A 78 0.96 14.76 -7.60
N GLY A 79 1.75 13.71 -7.33
CA GLY A 79 1.25 12.41 -6.92
C GLY A 79 0.49 12.49 -5.61
N ASN A 80 1.02 13.21 -4.61
CA ASN A 80 0.31 13.42 -3.34
C ASN A 80 -1.02 14.16 -3.56
N ALA A 81 -1.03 15.21 -4.39
CA ALA A 81 -2.25 15.95 -4.72
C ALA A 81 -3.27 15.08 -5.47
N ALA A 82 -2.83 14.14 -6.30
CA ALA A 82 -3.71 13.19 -6.98
C ALA A 82 -4.33 12.18 -6.01
N LEU A 83 -3.56 11.67 -5.02
CA LEU A 83 -4.09 10.81 -3.95
C LEU A 83 -5.11 11.56 -3.09
N ASP A 84 -4.83 12.82 -2.73
CA ASP A 84 -5.77 13.67 -1.99
C ASP A 84 -7.06 13.90 -2.80
N ARG A 85 -6.93 14.13 -4.11
CA ARG A 85 -8.08 14.26 -5.00
C ARG A 85 -8.89 12.96 -5.07
N LEU A 86 -8.22 11.81 -5.18
CA LEU A 86 -8.90 10.51 -5.24
C LEU A 86 -9.76 10.27 -4.00
N ILE A 87 -9.22 10.54 -2.82
CA ILE A 87 -9.96 10.43 -1.54
C ILE A 87 -11.15 11.41 -1.52
N ALA A 88 -10.94 12.65 -1.97
CA ALA A 88 -11.97 13.69 -1.89
C ALA A 88 -13.11 13.51 -2.92
N THR A 89 -12.80 13.05 -4.13
CA THR A 89 -13.78 12.98 -5.23
C THR A 89 -14.38 11.59 -5.41
N HIS A 90 -13.70 10.54 -4.96
CA HIS A 90 -14.15 9.15 -5.08
C HIS A 90 -13.99 8.38 -3.76
N PRO A 91 -14.52 8.86 -2.63
CA PRO A 91 -14.28 8.26 -1.31
C PRO A 91 -14.72 6.80 -1.21
N ASP A 92 -15.80 6.43 -1.90
CA ASP A 92 -16.37 5.07 -1.88
C ASP A 92 -15.80 4.16 -2.98
N HIS A 93 -14.90 4.67 -3.84
CA HIS A 93 -14.35 3.89 -4.94
C HIS A 93 -13.26 2.93 -4.40
N PRO A 94 -13.19 1.66 -4.86
CA PRO A 94 -12.23 0.69 -4.33
C PRO A 94 -10.76 1.16 -4.36
N LEU A 95 -10.40 1.99 -5.34
CA LEU A 95 -9.05 2.55 -5.45
C LEU A 95 -8.69 3.59 -4.37
N ALA A 96 -9.68 4.23 -3.74
CA ALA A 96 -9.42 5.22 -2.68
C ALA A 96 -8.78 4.58 -1.44
N VAL A 97 -9.02 3.29 -1.20
CA VAL A 97 -8.41 2.54 -0.08
C VAL A 97 -6.87 2.56 -0.16
N TYR A 98 -6.30 2.52 -1.36
CA TYR A 98 -4.86 2.58 -1.55
C TYR A 98 -4.30 3.98 -1.29
N ALA A 99 -5.05 5.04 -1.65
CA ALA A 99 -4.66 6.40 -1.33
C ALA A 99 -4.69 6.64 0.19
N LEU A 100 -5.74 6.18 0.88
CA LEU A 100 -5.83 6.23 2.34
C LEU A 100 -4.68 5.48 3.01
N MET A 101 -4.37 4.26 2.53
CA MET A 101 -3.26 3.46 3.04
C MET A 101 -1.92 4.20 2.91
N VAL A 102 -1.61 4.73 1.73
CA VAL A 102 -0.36 5.44 1.45
C VAL A 102 -0.25 6.71 2.28
N LYS A 103 -1.31 7.53 2.29
CA LYS A 103 -1.34 8.80 3.03
C LYS A 103 -1.27 8.56 4.53
N GLY A 104 -2.03 7.60 5.06
CA GLY A 104 -2.08 7.28 6.48
C GLY A 104 -0.76 6.71 6.98
N THR A 105 -0.12 5.86 6.17
CA THR A 105 1.20 5.30 6.49
C THR A 105 2.27 6.39 6.56
N ASN A 106 2.27 7.31 5.59
CA ASN A 106 3.22 8.43 5.58
C ASN A 106 2.96 9.43 6.71
N ALA A 107 1.69 9.78 6.96
CA ALA A 107 1.29 10.69 8.04
C ALA A 107 1.85 10.21 9.39
N GLY A 108 1.73 8.91 9.67
CA GLY A 108 2.19 8.31 10.93
C GLY A 108 3.70 8.28 11.13
N ARG A 109 4.51 8.57 10.09
CA ARG A 109 5.99 8.58 10.17
C ARG A 109 6.51 9.99 10.43
N HIS A 110 7.65 10.10 11.11
CA HIS A 110 8.48 11.29 10.98
C HIS A 110 9.07 11.32 9.57
N PHE A 111 8.97 12.46 8.89
CA PHE A 111 9.55 12.61 7.55
C PHE A 111 10.73 13.57 7.60
N GLN A 112 11.89 13.09 7.14
CA GLN A 112 13.12 13.86 7.13
C GLN A 112 13.43 14.33 5.71
N THR A 113 13.53 15.64 5.54
CA THR A 113 13.91 16.26 4.26
C THR A 113 15.28 16.89 4.40
N LEU A 114 16.24 16.42 3.61
CA LEU A 114 17.55 17.05 3.49
C LEU A 114 17.50 18.09 2.37
N GLY A 115 17.50 19.37 2.75
CA GLY A 115 17.50 20.50 1.82
C GLY A 115 18.83 21.26 1.81
N LYS A 116 18.89 22.32 0.99
CA LYS A 116 20.04 23.23 0.93
C LYS A 116 20.37 23.89 2.27
N ASN A 117 19.35 24.05 3.12
CA ASN A 117 19.45 24.69 4.44
C ASN A 117 19.64 23.69 5.59
N GLY A 118 19.93 22.42 5.27
CA GLY A 118 20.10 21.35 6.25
C GLY A 118 18.89 20.42 6.37
N LEU A 119 18.82 19.72 7.49
CA LEU A 119 17.80 18.71 7.80
C LEU A 119 16.55 19.37 8.37
N SER A 120 15.39 19.11 7.78
CA SER A 120 14.07 19.44 8.31
C SER A 120 13.31 18.18 8.64
N VAL A 121 12.59 18.15 9.77
CA VAL A 121 11.81 16.99 10.20
C VAL A 121 10.35 17.38 10.36
N ARG A 122 9.45 16.75 9.59
CA ARG A 122 8.01 16.81 9.87
C ARG A 122 7.70 15.81 10.98
N PRO A 123 7.04 16.22 12.08
CA PRO A 123 6.57 15.28 13.09
C PRO A 123 5.50 14.35 12.51
N ALA A 124 5.38 13.15 13.06
CA ALA A 124 4.27 12.27 12.72
C ALA A 124 2.93 12.96 13.06
N ASP A 125 1.98 12.85 12.13
CA ASP A 125 0.58 13.21 12.34
C ASP A 125 -0.17 11.92 12.67
N THR A 126 -0.23 11.61 13.97
CA THR A 126 -0.85 10.37 14.44
C THR A 126 -2.36 10.38 14.26
N ALA A 127 -3.01 11.55 14.33
CA ALA A 127 -4.44 11.68 14.16
C ALA A 127 -4.86 11.29 12.73
N THR A 128 -4.24 11.92 11.71
CA THR A 128 -4.51 11.57 10.31
C THR A 128 -4.11 10.13 9.99
N SER A 129 -3.01 9.63 10.58
CA SER A 129 -2.61 8.24 10.39
C SER A 129 -3.64 7.25 10.92
N ILE A 130 -4.14 7.47 12.14
CA ILE A 130 -5.17 6.63 12.77
C ILE A 130 -6.46 6.67 11.95
N GLU A 131 -6.91 7.87 11.56
CA GLU A 131 -8.13 8.05 10.76
C GLU A 131 -8.05 7.29 9.43
N GLN A 132 -6.99 7.51 8.65
CA GLN A 132 -6.88 6.94 7.31
C GLN A 132 -6.59 5.45 7.32
N LEU A 133 -5.70 4.96 8.20
CA LEU A 133 -5.43 3.53 8.31
C LEU A 133 -6.61 2.78 8.93
N GLY A 134 -7.33 3.39 9.87
CA GLY A 134 -8.57 2.85 10.42
C GLY A 134 -9.62 2.66 9.32
N ALA A 135 -9.83 3.66 8.47
CA ALA A 135 -10.75 3.56 7.34
C ALA A 135 -10.37 2.41 6.38
N VAL A 136 -9.07 2.21 6.10
CA VAL A 136 -8.61 1.08 5.27
C VAL A 136 -8.98 -0.27 5.90
N VAL A 137 -8.78 -0.42 7.21
CA VAL A 137 -9.12 -1.65 7.94
C VAL A 137 -10.63 -1.86 7.91
N GLU A 138 -11.43 -0.84 8.25
CA GLU A 138 -12.89 -0.91 8.24
C GLU A 138 -13.44 -1.30 6.86
N THR A 139 -13.00 -0.62 5.79
CA THR A 139 -13.41 -0.95 4.42
C THR A 139 -13.01 -2.38 4.03
N THR A 140 -11.79 -2.82 4.36
CA THR A 140 -11.31 -4.16 4.00
C THR A 140 -12.02 -5.29 4.77
N LEU A 141 -12.58 -4.98 5.94
CA LEU A 141 -13.29 -5.95 6.78
C LEU A 141 -14.81 -5.94 6.58
N ASP A 142 -15.35 -4.92 5.91
CA ASP A 142 -16.78 -4.85 5.62
C ASP A 142 -17.18 -5.94 4.60
N PRO A 143 -18.03 -6.91 4.98
CA PRO A 143 -18.49 -7.95 4.06
C PRO A 143 -19.44 -7.43 2.96
N GLY A 144 -19.89 -6.18 3.06
CA GLY A 144 -20.76 -5.51 2.11
C GLY A 144 -20.02 -4.85 0.93
N THR A 145 -18.69 -4.90 0.89
CA THR A 145 -17.89 -4.27 -0.16
C THR A 145 -16.87 -5.24 -0.76
N ASP A 146 -16.63 -5.08 -2.06
CA ASP A 146 -15.51 -5.71 -2.76
C ASP A 146 -14.24 -4.84 -2.71
N ALA A 147 -14.30 -3.67 -2.04
CA ALA A 147 -13.17 -2.79 -1.82
C ALA A 147 -12.31 -3.28 -0.65
N GLY A 148 -10.99 -3.11 -0.77
CA GLY A 148 -10.07 -3.46 0.30
C GLY A 148 -8.68 -3.75 -0.22
N VAL A 149 -7.79 -4.03 0.73
CA VAL A 149 -6.41 -4.45 0.43
C VAL A 149 -6.26 -5.96 0.62
N ASP A 150 -5.24 -6.55 0.00
CA ASP A 150 -4.95 -7.98 0.16
C ASP A 150 -4.49 -8.30 1.60
N ASN A 151 -4.50 -9.59 1.96
CA ASN A 151 -4.19 -10.04 3.32
C ASN A 151 -2.78 -9.64 3.81
N ILE A 152 -1.78 -9.56 2.93
CA ILE A 152 -0.43 -9.14 3.32
C ILE A 152 -0.44 -7.65 3.64
N THR A 153 -1.08 -6.87 2.77
CA THR A 153 -1.22 -5.42 2.96
C THR A 153 -2.09 -5.06 4.17
N LEU A 154 -3.15 -5.82 4.44
CA LEU A 154 -4.00 -5.64 5.63
C LEU A 154 -3.20 -5.88 6.91
N ASN A 155 -2.39 -6.94 6.97
CA ASN A 155 -1.52 -7.21 8.12
C ASN A 155 -0.58 -6.03 8.41
N GLU A 156 0.13 -5.53 7.40
CA GLU A 156 1.05 -4.41 7.61
C GLU A 156 0.32 -3.10 7.93
N THR A 157 -0.88 -2.89 7.38
CA THR A 157 -1.74 -1.75 7.70
C THR A 157 -2.16 -1.76 9.16
N MET A 158 -2.65 -2.89 9.68
CA MET A 158 -3.04 -3.01 11.09
C MET A 158 -1.86 -2.82 12.05
N ARG A 159 -0.67 -3.34 11.70
CA ARG A 159 0.56 -3.08 12.49
C ARG A 159 0.97 -1.61 12.45
N SER A 160 0.81 -0.95 11.31
CA SER A 160 1.08 0.49 11.16
C SER A 160 0.08 1.34 11.93
N LEU A 161 -1.20 0.95 11.95
CA LEU A 161 -2.25 1.56 12.76
C LEU A 161 -1.95 1.42 14.27
N ALA A 162 -1.52 0.24 14.73
CA ALA A 162 -1.10 0.04 16.12
C ALA A 162 0.09 0.94 16.50
N ARG A 163 1.09 1.09 15.61
CA ARG A 163 2.19 2.04 15.82
C ARG A 163 1.72 3.50 15.89
N ALA A 164 0.71 3.88 15.11
CA ALA A 164 0.14 5.22 15.14
C ALA A 164 -0.56 5.50 16.48
N HIS A 165 -1.34 4.54 17.00
CA HIS A 165 -1.95 4.63 18.34
C HIS A 165 -0.91 4.72 19.46
N ALA A 166 0.13 3.87 19.42
CA ALA A 166 1.21 3.92 20.42
C ALA A 166 1.94 5.28 20.39
N ARG A 167 2.23 5.82 19.20
CA ARG A 167 2.83 7.16 19.06
C ARG A 167 1.89 8.28 19.52
N ALA A 168 0.59 8.06 19.51
CA ALA A 168 -0.40 8.94 20.13
C ALA A 168 -0.56 8.73 21.64
N HIS A 169 0.33 7.94 22.27
CA HIS A 169 0.30 7.55 23.68
C HIS A 169 -0.95 6.72 24.08
N ASP A 170 -1.55 6.01 23.12
CA ASP A 170 -2.66 5.10 23.35
C ASP A 170 -2.24 3.64 23.13
N LEU A 171 -1.39 3.14 24.04
CA LEU A 171 -0.94 1.74 24.01
C LEU A 171 -2.10 0.75 24.13
N LYS A 172 -3.17 1.13 24.82
CA LYS A 172 -4.35 0.28 24.97
C LYS A 172 -5.00 0.01 23.62
N GLN A 173 -5.18 1.05 22.80
CA GLN A 173 -5.71 0.85 21.44
C GLN A 173 -4.69 0.19 20.52
N ALA A 174 -3.39 0.45 20.69
CA ALA A 174 -2.37 -0.27 19.94
C ALA A 174 -2.46 -1.78 20.16
N ASP A 175 -2.59 -2.23 21.41
CA ASP A 175 -2.76 -3.64 21.76
C ASP A 175 -4.07 -4.22 21.20
N ALA A 176 -5.17 -3.46 21.29
CA ALA A 176 -6.48 -3.88 20.77
C ALA A 176 -6.44 -4.11 19.24
N VAL A 177 -5.75 -3.25 18.48
CA VAL A 177 -5.58 -3.41 17.03
C VAL A 177 -4.77 -4.67 16.71
N LEU A 178 -3.72 -4.97 17.49
CA LEU A 178 -2.91 -6.18 17.30
C LEU A 178 -3.69 -7.46 17.63
N ASP A 179 -4.54 -7.44 18.66
CA ASP A 179 -5.44 -8.55 18.98
C ASP A 179 -6.46 -8.76 17.85
N GLN A 180 -7.12 -7.67 17.41
CA GLN A 180 -8.05 -7.71 16.28
C GLN A 180 -7.40 -8.26 15.01
N MET A 181 -6.12 -7.94 14.76
CA MET A 181 -5.38 -8.46 13.62
C MET A 181 -5.30 -9.99 13.65
N VAL A 182 -4.92 -10.57 14.79
CA VAL A 182 -4.81 -12.03 14.92
C VAL A 182 -6.19 -12.70 14.78
N GLU A 183 -7.23 -12.14 15.40
CA GLU A 183 -8.60 -12.65 15.29
C GLU A 183 -9.12 -12.60 13.85
N THR A 184 -8.92 -11.47 13.17
CA THR A 184 -9.30 -11.27 11.75
C THR A 184 -8.74 -12.38 10.86
N PHE A 185 -7.44 -12.69 10.98
CA PHE A 185 -6.83 -13.72 10.15
C PHE A 185 -7.24 -15.14 10.56
N ARG A 186 -7.58 -15.36 11.84
CA ARG A 186 -8.18 -16.62 12.29
C ARG A 186 -9.57 -16.82 11.68
N GLU A 187 -10.41 -15.79 11.67
CA GLU A 187 -11.75 -15.81 11.06
C GLU A 187 -11.69 -15.95 9.53
N LYS A 188 -10.65 -15.42 8.89
CA LYS A 188 -10.36 -15.67 7.47
C LYS A 188 -9.82 -17.07 7.19
N HIS A 189 -9.70 -17.94 8.21
CA HIS A 189 -9.27 -19.34 8.10
C HIS A 189 -7.92 -19.50 7.35
N VAL A 190 -6.96 -18.60 7.60
CA VAL A 190 -5.62 -18.74 7.01
C VAL A 190 -4.93 -20.02 7.53
N PRO A 191 -4.00 -20.62 6.77
CA PRO A 191 -3.32 -21.85 7.19
C PRO A 191 -2.66 -21.70 8.57
N PRO A 192 -2.65 -22.74 9.43
CA PRO A 192 -2.09 -22.64 10.78
C PRO A 192 -0.66 -22.10 10.87
N PRO A 193 0.28 -22.46 9.95
CA PRO A 193 1.63 -21.85 9.96
C PRO A 193 1.62 -20.34 9.67
N VAL A 194 0.69 -19.88 8.83
CA VAL A 194 0.51 -18.46 8.52
C VAL A 194 -0.06 -17.73 9.73
N LEU A 195 -1.07 -18.30 10.39
CA LEU A 195 -1.64 -17.72 11.61
C LEU A 195 -0.60 -17.60 12.73
N ALA A 196 0.26 -18.61 12.91
CA ALA A 196 1.35 -18.58 13.88
C ALA A 196 2.35 -17.44 13.57
N THR A 197 2.70 -17.24 12.29
CA THR A 197 3.56 -16.14 11.84
C THR A 197 2.93 -14.78 12.15
N ILE A 198 1.62 -14.64 11.90
CA ILE A 198 0.88 -13.39 12.16
C ILE A 198 0.83 -13.10 13.68
N ALA A 199 0.62 -14.12 14.51
CA ALA A 199 0.66 -13.97 15.96
C ALA A 199 2.06 -13.54 16.46
N GLU A 200 3.13 -14.14 15.93
CA GLU A 200 4.51 -13.74 16.24
C GLU A 200 4.80 -12.29 15.83
N GLN A 201 4.33 -11.87 14.65
CA GLN A 201 4.43 -10.48 14.19
C GLN A 201 3.67 -9.51 15.11
N ALA A 202 2.49 -9.91 15.61
CA ALA A 202 1.72 -9.13 16.57
C ALA A 202 2.49 -8.94 17.88
N GLU A 203 2.99 -10.03 18.48
CA GLU A 203 3.78 -9.99 19.72
C GLU A 203 5.08 -9.20 19.58
N THR A 204 5.78 -9.40 18.46
CA THR A 204 7.01 -8.64 18.15
C THR A 204 6.72 -7.15 18.07
N THR A 205 5.62 -6.79 17.39
CA THR A 205 5.22 -5.38 17.28
C THR A 205 4.83 -4.83 18.64
N ARG A 206 4.03 -5.56 19.43
CA ARG A 206 3.64 -5.17 20.79
C ARG A 206 4.86 -4.89 21.67
N THR A 207 5.81 -5.81 21.71
CA THR A 207 7.03 -5.66 22.50
C THR A 207 7.78 -4.39 22.11
N GLN A 208 7.98 -4.16 20.80
CA GLN A 208 8.63 -2.94 20.30
C GLN A 208 7.90 -1.65 20.70
N LEU A 209 6.56 -1.65 20.76
CA LEU A 209 5.78 -0.48 21.14
C LEU A 209 5.91 -0.16 22.63
N HIS A 210 5.87 -1.18 23.49
CA HIS A 210 6.02 -1.01 24.94
C HIS A 210 7.46 -0.65 25.35
N ASP A 211 8.47 -1.11 24.61
CA ASP A 211 9.88 -0.73 24.83
C ASP A 211 10.16 0.74 24.46
N GLN A 212 9.32 1.36 23.62
CA GLN A 212 9.49 2.72 23.10
C GLN A 212 8.63 3.77 23.82
N ALA A 213 7.75 3.35 24.73
CA ALA A 213 6.82 4.20 25.48
C ALA A 213 7.42 4.74 26.78
#